data_AF-A0A7L0IA39-F1
#
_entry.id   AF-A0A7L0IA39-F1
#
_cell.length_a   1.000
_cell.length_b   1.000
_cell.length_c   1.000
_cell.angle_alpha   90.00
_cell.angle_beta   90.00
_cell.angle_gamma   90.00
#
_symmetry.space_group_name_H-M   'P 1'
#
loop_
_entity.id
_entity.type
_entity.pdbx_description
1 polymer ?
#
loop_
_entity_poly.entity_id
_entity_poly.type
_entity_poly.pdbx_seq_one_letter_code
_entity_poly.pdbx_strand_id
1 'polypeptide(L)'
;PQTLPLGLGDGQLFTWTDGLKRKDWHDYESIQKDAMRSGKGEHGKPYPLTEEDHDDSAYRENGFNIFVSNNIALERSLPDIRHPNCKHKVYLEKLPNTSIIIPFHNEGWTSLLRTIHSIINRTPDSLIAEVILVDDFSDREHLKEKLEEYMVRFAKVRIVRTKKREGLIRTRLLGASLARGEVLTFLDSHCEVNVNWLPPLLNQIALNHKTIVCPMIDVIDHNHFGYEAQAGDAMRGAFDWEMYYKRIPIPPELQRADPSDPFESPVMAGGLFAVNREWFWELGGYDPGLEIWGGEQYEISFKVWMCGGGMFDVPCSRVGHIYRKYVPYKVPSGTSLARNLKRVAETWMDEFAEYIYQRRPEYRHLSTGDISAQKELRKHLKCKDFKWFMAAVAWDVPKYYPPVEPPPAAWGEIRNVAANLCVDSKHGATGTELRLDVCVKDGSERTWSHEQLFTFGWREDIRPGEPLHSRKFCFDAVSHSSPVTLYDCHGMKGNQHWSYRKDKTLFHAVSSSCIDCNPAEKKIFMNRCDPLSETQQWIFEHINTTVLEKFNSNASS
;
A
#
# COMPACT_ATOMS: atom_id res chain seq x y z
N PRO A 1 -22.25 39.35 -7.37
CA PRO A 1 -22.83 40.20 -6.32
C PRO A 1 -24.14 39.60 -5.79
N GLN A 2 -24.05 38.68 -4.83
CA GLN A 2 -25.10 38.42 -3.86
C GLN A 2 -24.40 38.24 -2.52
N THR A 3 -24.70 39.17 -1.63
CA THR A 3 -24.14 39.37 -0.30
C THR A 3 -24.55 38.23 0.64
N LEU A 4 -23.57 37.54 1.24
CA LEU A 4 -23.79 36.70 2.41
C LEU A 4 -23.95 37.60 3.66
N PRO A 5 -24.97 37.40 4.51
CA PRO A 5 -24.98 37.98 5.84
C PRO A 5 -24.16 37.10 6.80
N LEU A 6 -23.20 37.74 7.48
CA LEU A 6 -22.54 37.23 8.67
C LEU A 6 -23.56 37.09 9.81
N GLY A 7 -23.69 35.88 10.37
CA GLY A 7 -24.45 35.62 11.58
C GLY A 7 -24.00 34.29 12.22
N LEU A 8 -23.32 34.39 13.36
CA LEU A 8 -22.97 33.27 14.24
C LEU A 8 -24.23 32.74 14.94
N GLY A 9 -24.51 31.44 14.82
CA GLY A 9 -25.60 30.73 15.50
C GLY A 9 -25.69 29.26 15.08
N ASP A 10 -25.96 28.38 16.05
CA ASP A 10 -25.92 26.92 16.00
C ASP A 10 -26.52 26.24 14.74
N GLY A 11 -25.78 25.27 14.20
CA GLY A 11 -26.28 24.16 13.37
C GLY A 11 -27.06 24.53 12.10
N GLN A 12 -26.37 24.95 11.04
CA GLN A 12 -27.02 25.14 9.73
C GLN A 12 -27.50 23.80 9.13
N LEU A 13 -28.82 23.62 9.06
CA LEU A 13 -29.47 22.60 8.24
C LEU A 13 -29.49 23.06 6.77
N PHE A 14 -28.92 22.26 5.88
CA PHE A 14 -29.06 22.45 4.43
C PHE A 14 -30.05 21.44 3.87
N THR A 15 -31.16 21.93 3.31
CA THR A 15 -32.08 21.14 2.48
C THR A 15 -31.67 21.23 1.03
N TRP A 16 -31.26 20.11 0.45
CA TRP A 16 -30.89 20.01 -0.96
C TRP A 16 -32.08 19.52 -1.80
N THR A 17 -31.96 19.57 -3.13
CA THR A 17 -33.03 19.22 -4.09
C THR A 17 -33.51 17.77 -4.00
N ASP A 18 -32.78 16.90 -3.30
CA ASP A 18 -33.11 15.48 -3.07
C ASP A 18 -33.97 15.24 -1.83
N GLY A 19 -34.32 16.29 -1.06
CA GLY A 19 -35.11 16.19 0.16
C GLY A 19 -34.35 15.59 1.36
N LEU A 20 -33.06 15.30 1.21
CA LEU A 20 -32.23 14.76 2.29
C LEU A 20 -31.60 15.89 3.10
N LYS A 21 -31.80 15.85 4.42
CA LYS A 21 -31.16 16.80 5.35
C LYS A 21 -29.69 16.46 5.51
N ARG A 22 -28.86 17.49 5.43
CA ARG A 22 -27.41 17.38 5.65
C ARG A 22 -26.97 18.22 6.83
N LYS A 23 -25.92 17.74 7.50
CA LYS A 23 -25.30 18.32 8.68
C LYS A 23 -23.79 18.48 8.44
N ASP A 24 -23.24 19.58 8.93
CA ASP A 24 -21.80 19.69 9.13
C ASP A 24 -21.39 18.91 10.38
N TRP A 25 -20.56 17.88 10.17
CA TRP A 25 -20.07 17.00 11.24
C TRP A 25 -18.70 17.39 11.79
N HIS A 26 -18.12 18.51 11.34
CA HIS A 26 -16.88 19.01 11.91
C HIS A 26 -17.10 19.50 13.35
N ASP A 27 -16.28 18.98 14.27
CA ASP A 27 -16.18 19.50 15.64
C ASP A 27 -15.12 20.61 15.68
N TYR A 28 -15.55 21.84 15.42
CA TYR A 28 -14.66 23.01 15.36
C TYR A 28 -13.99 23.32 16.69
N GLU A 29 -14.62 23.00 17.82
CA GLU A 29 -14.04 23.21 19.15
C GLU A 29 -12.88 22.23 19.38
N SER A 30 -13.08 20.94 19.07
CA SER A 30 -12.02 19.93 19.14
C SER A 30 -10.86 20.25 18.19
N ILE A 31 -11.16 20.69 16.96
CA ILE A 31 -10.14 21.13 15.99
C ILE A 31 -9.31 22.30 16.55
N GLN A 32 -9.96 23.29 17.16
CA GLN A 32 -9.26 24.43 17.75
C GLN A 32 -8.38 24.01 18.94
N LYS A 33 -8.86 23.09 19.78
CA LYS A 33 -8.06 22.52 20.88
C LYS A 33 -6.85 21.77 20.37
N ASP A 34 -7.01 20.90 19.37
CA ASP A 34 -5.90 20.17 18.75
C ASP A 34 -4.88 21.12 18.09
N ALA A 35 -5.33 22.23 17.51
CA ALA A 35 -4.44 23.26 16.96
C ALA A 35 -3.60 24.00 18.01
N MET A 36 -4.07 24.05 19.27
CA MET A 36 -3.35 24.69 20.39
C MET A 36 -2.42 23.72 21.15
N ARG A 37 -2.50 22.41 20.87
CA ARG A 37 -1.63 21.43 21.54
C ARG A 37 -0.16 21.67 21.19
N SER A 38 0.72 21.37 22.13
CA SER A 38 2.17 21.50 21.95
C SER A 38 2.89 20.38 22.68
N GLY A 39 3.97 19.86 22.11
CA GLY A 39 4.71 18.73 22.68
C GLY A 39 5.38 17.89 21.61
N LYS A 40 6.06 16.82 22.04
CA LYS A 40 6.72 15.89 21.13
C LYS A 40 5.65 15.11 20.33
N GLY A 41 5.80 15.07 19.01
CA GLY A 41 4.88 14.37 18.11
C GLY A 41 3.55 15.07 17.84
N GLU A 42 3.29 16.23 18.45
CA GLU A 42 2.08 17.03 18.18
C GLU A 42 2.05 17.55 16.74
N HIS A 43 0.85 17.68 16.20
CA HIS A 43 0.56 17.96 14.79
C HIS A 43 1.24 16.97 13.83
N GLY A 44 1.46 15.74 14.29
CA GLY A 44 2.14 14.68 13.55
C GLY A 44 3.59 15.00 13.16
N LYS A 45 4.23 15.97 13.84
CA LYS A 45 5.65 16.27 13.58
C LYS A 45 6.54 15.08 13.96
N PRO A 46 7.63 14.83 13.22
CA PRO A 46 8.63 13.84 13.61
C PRO A 46 9.11 14.04 15.06
N TYR A 47 9.21 12.96 15.81
CA TYR A 47 9.87 12.96 17.11
C TYR A 47 11.36 13.31 16.94
N PRO A 48 11.92 14.23 17.74
CA PRO A 48 13.34 14.59 17.65
C PRO A 48 14.19 13.45 18.23
N LEU A 49 14.63 12.55 17.36
CA LEU A 49 15.50 11.42 17.71
C LEU A 49 16.89 11.91 18.13
N THR A 50 17.45 11.29 19.15
CA THR A 50 18.87 11.38 19.53
C THR A 50 19.62 10.11 19.12
N GLU A 51 20.96 10.11 19.12
CA GLU A 51 21.75 8.92 18.75
C GLU A 51 21.42 7.68 19.60
N GLU A 52 21.07 7.87 20.88
CA GLU A 52 20.66 6.79 21.78
C GLU A 52 19.29 6.18 21.42
N ASP A 53 18.43 6.95 20.73
CA ASP A 53 17.07 6.53 20.35
C ASP A 53 17.04 5.62 19.10
N HIS A 54 18.21 5.37 18.50
CA HIS A 54 18.39 4.50 17.33
C HIS A 54 18.69 3.03 17.68
N ASP A 55 18.62 2.62 18.95
CA ASP A 55 18.84 1.23 19.34
C ASP A 55 17.81 0.27 18.70
N ASP A 56 18.31 -0.75 18.01
CA ASP A 56 17.52 -1.83 17.41
C ASP A 56 16.63 -2.55 18.43
N SER A 57 16.98 -2.51 19.72
CA SER A 57 16.15 -3.07 20.80
C SER A 57 14.73 -2.47 20.83
N ALA A 58 14.58 -1.18 20.49
CA ALA A 58 13.30 -0.48 20.48
C ALA A 58 12.30 -1.01 19.44
N TYR A 59 12.79 -1.76 18.44
CA TYR A 59 11.98 -2.33 17.37
C TYR A 59 11.59 -3.79 17.62
N ARG A 60 12.33 -4.53 18.44
CA ARG A 60 12.23 -6.01 18.53
C ARG A 60 10.81 -6.51 18.79
N GLU A 61 10.09 -5.78 19.64
CA GLU A 61 8.76 -6.17 20.08
C GLU A 61 7.69 -5.89 19.03
N ASN A 62 7.80 -4.80 18.28
CA ASN A 62 6.67 -4.29 17.48
C ASN A 62 7.04 -4.03 16.02
N GLY A 63 8.30 -4.18 15.61
CA GLY A 63 8.76 -3.79 14.28
C GLY A 63 8.71 -2.26 14.03
N PHE A 64 8.44 -1.47 15.08
CA PHE A 64 8.47 -0.01 15.09
C PHE A 64 9.01 0.47 16.44
N ASN A 65 9.47 1.71 16.51
CA ASN A 65 10.17 2.29 17.66
C ASN A 65 9.20 2.53 18.83
N ILE A 66 9.10 1.56 19.74
CA ILE A 66 8.18 1.64 20.89
C ILE A 66 8.61 2.71 21.88
N PHE A 67 9.91 3.01 21.98
CA PHE A 67 10.42 4.09 22.82
C PHE A 67 9.87 5.44 22.39
N VAL A 68 9.91 5.75 21.09
CA VAL A 68 9.32 6.97 20.54
C VAL A 68 7.82 7.02 20.81
N SER A 69 7.10 5.92 20.56
CA SER A 69 5.66 5.86 20.90
C SER A 69 5.41 6.17 22.37
N ASN A 70 6.20 5.62 23.29
CA ASN A 70 6.04 5.85 24.72
C ASN A 70 6.24 7.32 25.14
N ASN A 71 6.99 8.09 24.35
CA ASN A 71 7.29 9.50 24.59
C ASN A 71 6.39 10.47 23.81
N ILE A 72 5.39 9.98 23.08
CA ILE A 72 4.37 10.77 22.39
C ILE A 72 3.03 10.64 23.14
N ALA A 73 2.33 11.76 23.34
CA ALA A 73 1.04 11.80 24.04
C ALA A 73 -0.02 10.92 23.35
N LEU A 74 -0.73 10.07 24.11
CA LEU A 74 -1.79 9.18 23.58
C LEU A 74 -2.90 9.91 22.82
N GLU A 75 -3.06 11.20 23.08
CA GLU A 75 -4.06 12.08 22.45
C GLU A 75 -3.43 13.13 21.55
N ARG A 76 -2.23 12.88 21.02
CA ARG A 76 -1.54 13.84 20.16
C ARG A 76 -2.44 14.32 19.01
N SER A 77 -2.30 15.59 18.66
CA SER A 77 -2.90 16.19 17.46
C SER A 77 -2.20 15.70 16.20
N LEU A 78 -2.94 15.70 15.09
CA LEU A 78 -2.47 15.32 13.76
C LEU A 78 -2.60 16.51 12.81
N PRO A 79 -1.82 16.56 11.71
CA PRO A 79 -2.00 17.57 10.69
C PRO A 79 -3.26 17.25 9.87
N ASP A 80 -4.05 18.27 9.57
CA ASP A 80 -5.18 18.14 8.63
C ASP A 80 -4.67 18.26 7.19
N ILE A 81 -4.23 17.12 6.63
CA ILE A 81 -3.74 17.00 5.25
C ILE A 81 -4.83 16.62 4.25
N ARG A 82 -6.12 16.72 4.63
CA ARG A 82 -7.23 16.48 3.70
C ARG A 82 -7.22 17.53 2.59
N HIS A 83 -7.81 17.18 1.44
CA HIS A 83 -8.06 18.15 0.38
C HIS A 83 -8.86 19.35 0.91
N PRO A 84 -8.55 20.61 0.53
CA PRO A 84 -9.21 21.80 1.07
C PRO A 84 -10.75 21.75 1.04
N ASN A 85 -11.32 21.17 -0.02
CA ASN A 85 -12.77 21.03 -0.17
C ASN A 85 -13.42 20.18 0.94
N CYS A 86 -12.69 19.24 1.56
CA CYS A 86 -13.21 18.37 2.61
C CYS A 86 -13.71 19.13 3.84
N LYS A 87 -13.15 20.33 4.11
CA LYS A 87 -13.57 21.20 5.20
C LYS A 87 -14.96 21.81 4.99
N HIS A 88 -15.46 21.77 3.76
CA HIS A 88 -16.76 22.33 3.36
C HIS A 88 -17.77 21.25 3.00
N LYS A 89 -17.39 19.96 3.02
CA LYS A 89 -18.30 18.86 2.75
C LYS A 89 -19.25 18.66 3.94
N VAL A 90 -20.53 18.55 3.63
CA VAL A 90 -21.60 18.19 4.57
C VAL A 90 -22.16 16.81 4.20
N TYR A 91 -22.56 16.05 5.21
CA TYR A 91 -23.03 14.67 5.05
C TYR A 91 -24.46 14.53 5.55
N LEU A 92 -25.10 13.38 5.32
CA LEU A 92 -26.44 13.12 5.84
C LEU A 92 -26.51 13.38 7.35
N GLU A 93 -27.61 14.01 7.78
CA GLU A 93 -27.87 14.26 9.20
C GLU A 93 -28.11 12.94 9.96
N LYS A 94 -28.75 11.97 9.30
CA LYS A 94 -28.96 10.62 9.83
C LYS A 94 -28.00 9.66 9.14
N LEU A 95 -26.99 9.22 9.88
CA LEU A 95 -26.04 8.21 9.45
C LEU A 95 -26.27 6.92 10.26
N PRO A 96 -26.01 5.74 9.67
CA PRO A 96 -26.04 4.48 10.41
C PRO A 96 -24.95 4.46 11.47
N ASN A 97 -25.21 3.85 12.63
CA ASN A 97 -24.15 3.66 13.62
C ASN A 97 -23.17 2.55 13.21
N THR A 98 -21.99 2.51 13.83
CA THR A 98 -20.97 1.51 13.52
C THR A 98 -20.39 0.82 14.75
N SER A 99 -20.09 -0.47 14.60
CA SER A 99 -19.19 -1.21 15.48
C SER A 99 -17.77 -1.13 14.91
N ILE A 100 -16.85 -0.53 15.67
CA ILE A 100 -15.44 -0.43 15.28
C ILE A 100 -14.70 -1.63 15.84
N ILE A 101 -14.10 -2.46 14.99
CA ILE A 101 -13.45 -3.72 15.33
C ILE A 101 -11.94 -3.57 15.16
N ILE A 102 -11.19 -3.85 16.23
CA ILE A 102 -9.74 -3.73 16.27
C ILE A 102 -9.13 -5.08 16.66
N PRO A 103 -8.72 -5.91 15.69
CA PRO A 103 -7.96 -7.12 15.99
C PRO A 103 -6.55 -6.73 16.47
N PHE A 104 -6.03 -7.41 17.48
CA PHE A 104 -4.66 -7.22 17.93
C PHE A 104 -4.03 -8.52 18.42
N HIS A 105 -2.71 -8.64 18.25
CA HIS A 105 -1.91 -9.72 18.80
C HIS A 105 -0.57 -9.14 19.26
N ASN A 106 -0.28 -9.21 20.55
CA ASN A 106 0.99 -8.74 21.12
C ASN A 106 1.35 -7.31 20.70
N GLU A 107 0.36 -6.44 20.55
CA GLU A 107 0.58 -5.04 20.16
C GLU A 107 1.24 -4.24 21.28
N GLY A 108 2.02 -3.21 20.93
CA GLY A 108 2.56 -2.25 21.88
C GLY A 108 1.45 -1.53 22.68
N TRP A 109 1.67 -1.33 23.98
CA TRP A 109 0.72 -0.66 24.86
C TRP A 109 0.31 0.73 24.35
N THR A 110 1.29 1.60 24.09
CA THR A 110 1.00 3.00 23.73
C THR A 110 0.43 3.15 22.33
N SER A 111 0.81 2.30 21.37
CA SER A 111 0.21 2.29 20.02
C SER A 111 -1.26 1.84 20.04
N LEU A 112 -1.58 0.78 20.79
CA LEU A 112 -2.96 0.31 20.95
C LEU A 112 -3.84 1.38 21.62
N LEU A 113 -3.36 1.94 22.73
CA LEU A 113 -4.10 2.98 23.46
C LEU A 113 -4.29 4.24 22.61
N ARG A 114 -3.29 4.66 21.84
CA ARG A 114 -3.39 5.83 20.96
C ARG A 114 -4.43 5.63 19.85
N THR A 115 -4.52 4.42 19.32
CA THR A 115 -5.60 4.04 18.39
C THR A 115 -6.97 4.28 19.02
N ILE A 116 -7.18 3.77 20.24
CA ILE A 116 -8.46 3.88 20.95
C ILE A 116 -8.76 5.35 21.31
N HIS A 117 -7.79 6.08 21.85
CA HIS A 117 -7.95 7.50 22.16
C HIS A 117 -8.29 8.33 20.90
N SER A 118 -7.64 8.07 19.76
CA SER A 118 -7.95 8.77 18.52
C SER A 118 -9.40 8.55 18.09
N ILE A 119 -9.92 7.32 18.22
CA ILE A 119 -11.30 6.98 17.89
C ILE A 119 -12.27 7.70 18.83
N ILE A 120 -12.07 7.58 20.14
CA ILE A 120 -12.96 8.17 21.14
C ILE A 120 -12.98 9.70 21.03
N ASN A 121 -11.84 10.34 20.76
CA ASN A 121 -11.74 11.80 20.75
C ASN A 121 -12.17 12.45 19.44
N ARG A 122 -12.16 11.72 18.31
CA ARG A 122 -12.41 12.29 16.96
C ARG A 122 -13.64 11.73 16.26
N THR A 123 -14.45 10.96 16.98
CA THR A 123 -15.65 10.34 16.42
C THR A 123 -16.88 10.81 17.20
N PRO A 124 -17.93 11.31 16.52
CA PRO A 124 -19.17 11.67 17.18
C PRO A 124 -19.75 10.47 17.94
N ASP A 125 -19.99 10.63 19.25
CA ASP A 125 -20.41 9.53 20.12
C ASP A 125 -21.68 8.82 19.62
N SER A 126 -22.63 9.58 19.05
CA SER A 126 -23.87 9.06 18.48
C SER A 126 -23.68 8.08 17.31
N LEU A 127 -22.52 8.11 16.65
CA LEU A 127 -22.20 7.22 15.53
C LEU A 127 -21.49 5.94 15.99
N ILE A 128 -20.93 5.91 17.20
CA ILE A 128 -20.29 4.72 17.77
C ILE A 128 -21.35 3.89 18.48
N ALA A 129 -21.66 2.72 17.93
CA ALA A 129 -22.42 1.69 18.64
C ALA A 129 -21.55 1.04 19.72
N GLU A 130 -20.33 0.63 19.34
CA GLU A 130 -19.35 0.00 20.22
C GLU A 130 -17.96 -0.02 19.56
N VAL A 131 -16.91 -0.17 20.38
CA VAL A 131 -15.54 -0.48 19.96
C VAL A 131 -15.18 -1.84 20.52
N ILE A 132 -14.85 -2.79 19.65
CA ILE A 132 -14.55 -4.17 19.99
C ILE A 132 -13.06 -4.41 19.77
N LEU A 133 -12.32 -4.52 20.86
CA LEU A 133 -10.92 -4.94 20.85
C LEU A 133 -10.90 -6.46 20.84
N VAL A 134 -10.38 -7.07 19.79
CA VAL A 134 -10.34 -8.53 19.65
C VAL A 134 -8.90 -9.02 19.83
N ASP A 135 -8.62 -9.56 21.01
CA ASP A 135 -7.32 -10.16 21.36
C ASP A 135 -7.17 -11.53 20.72
N ASP A 136 -6.27 -11.64 19.75
CA ASP A 136 -5.88 -12.87 19.08
C ASP A 136 -4.80 -13.60 19.88
N PHE A 137 -5.14 -14.04 21.08
CA PHE A 137 -4.30 -14.89 21.93
C PHE A 137 -2.93 -14.25 22.24
N SER A 138 -2.94 -13.00 22.71
CA SER A 138 -1.73 -12.30 23.16
C SER A 138 -1.15 -12.93 24.43
N ASP A 139 0.18 -12.99 24.50
CA ASP A 139 0.92 -13.48 25.65
C ASP A 139 1.52 -12.36 26.52
N ARG A 140 1.53 -11.11 26.04
CA ARG A 140 2.05 -9.96 26.80
C ARG A 140 1.17 -9.61 27.99
N GLU A 141 1.78 -9.55 29.18
CA GLU A 141 1.07 -9.27 30.44
C GLU A 141 0.29 -7.95 30.44
N HIS A 142 0.83 -6.90 29.81
CA HIS A 142 0.15 -5.62 29.76
C HIS A 142 -1.14 -5.63 28.91
N LEU A 143 -1.41 -6.69 28.12
CA LEU A 143 -2.64 -6.84 27.34
C LEU A 143 -3.72 -7.64 28.07
N LYS A 144 -3.46 -8.11 29.29
CA LYS A 144 -4.39 -8.91 30.11
C LYS A 144 -5.17 -8.00 31.07
N GLU A 145 -5.07 -8.24 32.37
CA GLU A 145 -5.79 -7.51 33.42
C GLU A 145 -5.55 -6.00 33.35
N LYS A 146 -4.29 -5.57 33.14
CA LYS A 146 -3.96 -4.14 33.01
C LYS A 146 -4.73 -3.43 31.89
N LEU A 147 -4.95 -4.11 30.76
CA LEU A 147 -5.73 -3.56 29.66
C LEU A 147 -7.21 -3.48 30.02
N GLU A 148 -7.74 -4.52 30.66
CA GLU A 148 -9.13 -4.56 31.12
C GLU A 148 -9.42 -3.41 32.09
N GLU A 149 -8.58 -3.23 33.10
CA GLU A 149 -8.67 -2.13 34.07
C GLU A 149 -8.63 -0.75 33.39
N TYR A 150 -7.75 -0.58 32.40
CA TYR A 150 -7.67 0.69 31.67
C TYR A 150 -8.93 0.97 30.84
N MET A 151 -9.50 -0.06 30.21
CA MET A 151 -10.65 0.09 29.31
C MET A 151 -11.97 0.33 30.02
N VAL A 152 -12.09 0.07 31.34
CA VAL A 152 -13.27 0.42 32.16
C VAL A 152 -13.65 1.90 32.02
N ARG A 153 -12.68 2.77 31.71
CA ARG A 153 -12.88 4.22 31.52
C ARG A 153 -13.74 4.56 30.30
N PHE A 154 -13.89 3.64 29.35
CA PHE A 154 -14.61 3.87 28.09
C PHE A 154 -15.83 2.96 28.00
N ALA A 155 -17.02 3.50 28.27
CA ALA A 155 -18.26 2.72 28.36
C ALA A 155 -18.62 1.93 27.08
N LYS A 156 -18.17 2.39 25.90
CA LYS A 156 -18.44 1.75 24.61
C LYS A 156 -17.32 0.81 24.15
N VAL A 157 -16.23 0.69 24.91
CA VAL A 157 -15.12 -0.22 24.57
C VAL A 157 -15.33 -1.54 25.29
N ARG A 158 -15.18 -2.64 24.55
CA ARG A 158 -15.13 -3.99 25.14
C ARG A 158 -14.01 -4.82 24.55
N ILE A 159 -13.48 -5.73 25.37
CA ILE A 159 -12.44 -6.67 24.98
C ILE A 159 -13.07 -8.05 24.78
N VAL A 160 -12.70 -8.70 23.68
CA VAL A 160 -13.05 -10.09 23.35
C VAL A 160 -11.75 -10.84 23.12
N ARG A 161 -11.60 -12.03 23.73
CA ARG A 161 -10.37 -12.82 23.62
C ARG A 161 -10.62 -14.14 22.92
N THR A 162 -9.74 -14.52 22.00
CA THR A 162 -9.74 -15.85 21.39
C THR A 162 -9.15 -16.89 22.37
N LYS A 163 -9.53 -18.16 22.20
CA LYS A 163 -9.03 -19.27 23.05
C LYS A 163 -7.68 -19.83 22.58
N LYS A 164 -7.27 -19.48 21.37
CA LYS A 164 -6.05 -19.91 20.68
C LYS A 164 -5.72 -18.89 19.60
N ARG A 165 -4.51 -18.95 19.04
CA ARG A 165 -4.14 -18.09 17.91
C ARG A 165 -4.97 -18.43 16.68
N GLU A 166 -5.86 -17.51 16.29
CA GLU A 166 -6.73 -17.64 15.13
C GLU A 166 -6.14 -16.92 13.90
N GLY A 167 -5.35 -15.87 14.10
CA GLY A 167 -4.84 -15.02 13.02
C GLY A 167 -5.76 -13.84 12.72
N LEU A 168 -5.24 -12.85 12.00
CA LEU A 168 -5.91 -11.57 11.73
C LEU A 168 -7.32 -11.74 11.17
N ILE A 169 -7.46 -12.63 10.18
CA ILE A 169 -8.67 -12.81 9.37
C ILE A 169 -9.81 -13.38 10.23
N ARG A 170 -9.54 -14.47 10.95
CA ARG A 170 -10.51 -15.12 11.83
C ARG A 170 -10.81 -14.29 13.08
N THR A 171 -9.85 -13.51 13.56
CA THR A 171 -10.04 -12.52 14.63
C THR A 171 -10.98 -11.40 14.20
N ARG A 172 -10.84 -10.88 12.97
CA ARG A 172 -11.82 -9.94 12.39
C ARG A 172 -13.22 -10.56 12.27
N LEU A 173 -13.32 -11.81 11.84
CA LEU A 173 -14.61 -12.53 11.78
C LEU A 173 -15.26 -12.69 13.16
N LEU A 174 -14.46 -12.96 14.20
CA LEU A 174 -14.98 -13.01 15.57
C LEU A 174 -15.54 -11.65 15.99
N GLY A 175 -14.81 -10.56 15.76
CA GLY A 175 -15.30 -9.20 16.03
C GLY A 175 -16.59 -8.89 15.27
N ALA A 176 -16.63 -9.22 13.98
CA ALA A 176 -17.79 -9.01 13.11
C ALA A 176 -19.02 -9.80 13.56
N SER A 177 -18.83 -11.03 14.07
CA SER A 177 -19.95 -11.90 14.48
C SER A 177 -20.58 -11.45 15.80
N LEU A 178 -19.85 -10.68 16.60
CA LEU A 178 -20.31 -10.12 17.86
C LEU A 178 -20.82 -8.68 17.74
N ALA A 179 -20.59 -8.02 16.61
CA ALA A 179 -20.92 -6.62 16.38
C ALA A 179 -22.43 -6.36 16.26
N ARG A 180 -22.89 -5.27 16.86
CA ARG A 180 -24.30 -4.87 16.93
C ARG A 180 -24.64 -3.66 16.06
N GLY A 181 -23.64 -2.91 15.60
CA GLY A 181 -23.83 -1.75 14.76
C GLY A 181 -24.38 -2.09 13.38
N GLU A 182 -24.96 -1.11 12.71
CA GLU A 182 -25.46 -1.24 11.34
C GLU A 182 -24.32 -1.40 10.33
N VAL A 183 -23.18 -0.76 10.61
CA VAL A 183 -21.94 -0.82 9.82
C VAL A 183 -20.81 -1.44 10.64
N LEU A 184 -20.01 -2.29 10.02
CA LEU A 184 -18.74 -2.77 10.55
C LEU A 184 -17.63 -1.86 10.07
N THR A 185 -16.81 -1.33 10.97
CA THR A 185 -15.60 -0.57 10.62
C THR A 185 -14.39 -1.29 11.18
N PHE A 186 -13.48 -1.74 10.33
CA PHE A 186 -12.24 -2.40 10.76
C PHE A 186 -11.10 -1.38 10.80
N LEU A 187 -10.32 -1.44 11.88
CA LEU A 187 -9.07 -0.69 12.04
C LEU A 187 -7.99 -1.61 12.58
N ASP A 188 -6.74 -1.43 12.17
CA ASP A 188 -5.61 -2.12 12.79
C ASP A 188 -5.25 -1.46 14.14
N SER A 189 -4.59 -2.20 15.02
CA SER A 189 -4.28 -1.82 16.41
C SER A 189 -3.18 -0.76 16.59
N HIS A 190 -2.71 -0.17 15.49
CA HIS A 190 -1.63 0.82 15.44
C HIS A 190 -1.98 1.89 14.40
N CYS A 191 -3.18 2.47 14.58
CA CYS A 191 -3.71 3.53 13.73
C CYS A 191 -3.96 4.81 14.52
N GLU A 192 -4.07 5.94 13.83
CA GLU A 192 -4.57 7.18 14.39
C GLU A 192 -5.56 7.81 13.42
N VAL A 193 -6.84 7.85 13.80
CA VAL A 193 -7.88 8.43 12.94
C VAL A 193 -7.75 9.96 12.92
N ASN A 194 -7.92 10.58 11.75
CA ASN A 194 -7.81 12.02 11.59
C ASN A 194 -9.17 12.72 11.82
N VAL A 195 -9.17 14.05 11.76
CA VAL A 195 -10.37 14.88 11.98
C VAL A 195 -11.51 14.50 11.03
N ASN A 196 -12.72 14.35 11.58
CA ASN A 196 -13.96 14.11 10.83
C ASN A 196 -13.89 12.91 9.86
N TRP A 197 -13.17 11.84 10.25
CA TRP A 197 -12.90 10.69 9.38
C TRP A 197 -14.14 9.81 9.13
N LEU A 198 -14.99 9.59 10.14
CA LEU A 198 -16.04 8.58 10.07
C LEU A 198 -17.29 8.99 9.26
N PRO A 199 -17.85 10.21 9.42
CA PRO A 199 -19.04 10.62 8.67
C PRO A 199 -18.94 10.47 7.14
N PRO A 200 -17.83 10.83 6.46
CA PRO A 200 -17.70 10.61 5.02
C PRO A 200 -17.81 9.14 4.61
N LEU A 201 -17.29 8.20 5.43
CA LEU A 201 -17.39 6.76 5.17
C LEU A 201 -18.85 6.28 5.30
N LEU A 202 -19.47 6.58 6.44
CA LEU A 202 -20.85 6.16 6.72
C LEU A 202 -21.84 6.76 5.71
N ASN A 203 -21.58 7.98 5.23
CA ASN A 203 -22.41 8.61 4.22
C ASN A 203 -22.47 7.80 2.92
N GLN A 204 -21.35 7.25 2.45
CA GLN A 204 -21.34 6.43 1.24
C GLN A 204 -22.13 5.14 1.41
N ILE A 205 -21.99 4.49 2.57
CA ILE A 205 -22.74 3.26 2.88
C ILE A 205 -24.24 3.55 3.04
N ALA A 206 -24.59 4.70 3.61
CA ALA A 206 -25.98 5.13 3.74
C ALA A 206 -26.65 5.38 2.38
N LEU A 207 -25.88 5.87 1.39
CA LEU A 207 -26.35 6.06 0.02
C LEU A 207 -26.43 4.73 -0.76
N ASN A 208 -25.52 3.79 -0.50
CA ASN A 208 -25.55 2.45 -1.07
C ASN A 208 -24.98 1.41 -0.09
N HIS A 209 -25.87 0.59 0.48
CA HIS A 209 -25.50 -0.42 1.47
C HIS A 209 -24.58 -1.52 0.94
N LYS A 210 -24.50 -1.70 -0.40
CA LYS A 210 -23.59 -2.67 -1.05
C LYS A 210 -22.20 -2.12 -1.35
N THR A 211 -21.90 -0.91 -0.86
CA THR A 211 -20.59 -0.29 -1.01
C THR A 211 -19.69 -0.61 0.18
N ILE A 212 -18.45 -1.00 -0.12
CA ILE A 212 -17.35 -0.98 0.85
C ILE A 212 -16.58 0.33 0.64
N VAL A 213 -16.23 1.00 1.74
CA VAL A 213 -15.44 2.22 1.69
C VAL A 213 -14.16 2.12 2.51
N CYS A 214 -13.10 2.72 1.97
CA CYS A 214 -11.78 2.80 2.59
C CYS A 214 -11.42 4.26 2.83
N PRO A 215 -10.87 4.61 4.01
CA PRO A 215 -10.22 5.90 4.19
C PRO A 215 -8.90 5.94 3.42
N MET A 216 -8.37 7.14 3.19
CA MET A 216 -6.96 7.27 2.82
C MET A 216 -6.12 6.75 3.98
N ILE A 217 -5.15 5.89 3.67
CA ILE A 217 -4.25 5.32 4.66
C ILE A 217 -2.96 6.12 4.63
N ASP A 218 -2.77 6.93 5.67
CA ASP A 218 -1.59 7.76 5.86
C ASP A 218 -0.48 6.97 6.56
N VAL A 219 0.76 7.39 6.35
CA VAL A 219 1.94 6.80 6.99
C VAL A 219 2.14 7.45 8.34
N ILE A 220 2.24 6.62 9.38
CA ILE A 220 2.93 6.99 10.60
C ILE A 220 4.29 6.30 10.54
N ASP A 221 5.35 7.09 10.42
CA ASP A 221 6.71 6.55 10.27
C ASP A 221 7.08 5.65 11.45
N HIS A 222 7.62 4.47 11.18
CA HIS A 222 7.91 3.47 12.19
C HIS A 222 9.06 3.85 13.13
N ASN A 223 9.88 4.84 12.77
CA ASN A 223 11.02 5.30 13.55
C ASN A 223 10.64 6.55 14.35
N HIS A 224 10.30 7.65 13.68
CA HIS A 224 10.06 8.95 14.31
C HIS A 224 8.58 9.32 14.46
N PHE A 225 7.64 8.46 14.04
CA PHE A 225 6.20 8.68 14.20
C PHE A 225 5.66 9.95 13.52
N GLY A 226 6.37 10.45 12.51
CA GLY A 226 5.88 11.54 11.66
C GLY A 226 4.66 11.08 10.88
N TYR A 227 3.67 11.95 10.73
CA TYR A 227 2.43 11.66 10.01
C TYR A 227 2.47 12.32 8.63
N GLU A 228 2.34 11.53 7.58
CA GLU A 228 2.35 12.03 6.20
C GLU A 228 1.48 11.18 5.28
N ALA A 229 1.06 11.74 4.15
CA ALA A 229 0.39 10.96 3.12
C ALA A 229 1.37 9.96 2.49
N GLN A 230 0.86 8.81 2.05
CA GLN A 230 1.65 7.92 1.19
C GLN A 230 2.07 8.65 -0.11
N ALA A 231 3.21 8.26 -0.68
CA ALA A 231 3.66 8.79 -1.97
C ALA A 231 2.56 8.68 -3.02
N GLY A 232 2.27 9.77 -3.73
CA GLY A 232 1.19 9.86 -4.71
C GLY A 232 -0.22 10.07 -4.13
N ASP A 233 -0.38 10.15 -2.79
CA ASP A 233 -1.63 10.39 -2.08
C ASP A 233 -2.80 9.51 -2.58
N ALA A 234 -3.81 10.11 -3.24
CA ALA A 234 -4.94 9.39 -3.82
C ALA A 234 -4.51 8.54 -5.02
N MET A 235 -4.45 7.22 -4.80
CA MET A 235 -4.09 6.21 -5.81
C MET A 235 -5.08 5.04 -5.73
N ARG A 236 -5.23 4.31 -6.84
CA ARG A 236 -6.05 3.08 -6.90
C ARG A 236 -5.25 1.89 -6.40
N GLY A 237 -5.86 1.04 -5.59
CA GLY A 237 -5.25 -0.23 -5.19
C GLY A 237 -5.29 -1.27 -6.30
N ALA A 238 -4.21 -2.02 -6.43
CA ALA A 238 -3.94 -2.98 -7.50
C ALA A 238 -3.06 -4.13 -6.97
N PHE A 239 -2.60 -5.00 -7.88
CA PHE A 239 -1.68 -6.08 -7.55
C PHE A 239 -0.73 -6.38 -8.73
N ASP A 240 0.43 -6.97 -8.43
CA ASP A 240 1.21 -7.70 -9.42
C ASP A 240 0.80 -9.18 -9.46
N TRP A 241 1.25 -9.92 -10.47
CA TRP A 241 0.91 -11.34 -10.64
C TRP A 241 1.66 -12.28 -9.68
N GLU A 242 2.38 -11.75 -8.70
CA GLU A 242 2.80 -12.49 -7.51
C GLU A 242 1.88 -12.22 -6.30
N MET A 243 0.79 -11.47 -6.53
CA MET A 243 -0.19 -11.02 -5.54
C MET A 243 0.40 -10.13 -4.44
N TYR A 244 1.43 -9.34 -4.75
CA TYR A 244 1.79 -8.20 -3.91
C TYR A 244 0.88 -7.01 -4.19
N TYR A 245 0.40 -6.38 -3.13
CA TYR A 245 -0.44 -5.19 -3.24
C TYR A 245 0.36 -4.05 -3.86
N LYS A 246 -0.27 -3.31 -4.78
CA LYS A 246 0.30 -2.17 -5.47
C LYS A 246 -0.65 -0.99 -5.40
N ARG A 247 -0.10 0.20 -5.58
CA ARG A 247 -0.86 1.45 -5.80
C ARG A 247 -0.50 1.96 -7.18
N ILE A 248 -1.51 2.24 -8.00
CA ILE A 248 -1.36 2.80 -9.35
C ILE A 248 -2.09 4.14 -9.44
N PRO A 249 -1.59 5.10 -10.22
CA PRO A 249 -2.21 6.42 -10.31
C PRO A 249 -3.62 6.32 -10.89
N ILE A 250 -4.50 7.25 -10.51
CA ILE A 250 -5.87 7.33 -11.05
C ILE A 250 -5.78 7.76 -12.53
N PRO A 251 -6.25 6.92 -13.49
CA PRO A 251 -6.27 7.29 -14.89
C PRO A 251 -7.04 8.59 -15.12
N PRO A 252 -6.61 9.48 -16.04
CA PRO A 252 -7.29 10.76 -16.28
C PRO A 252 -8.80 10.64 -16.54
N GLU A 253 -9.23 9.58 -17.24
CA GLU A 253 -10.64 9.30 -17.53
C GLU A 253 -11.49 8.92 -16.29
N LEU A 254 -10.85 8.54 -15.19
CA LEU A 254 -11.51 8.20 -13.92
C LEU A 254 -11.37 9.30 -12.85
N GLN A 255 -10.61 10.37 -13.13
CA GLN A 255 -10.47 11.48 -12.20
C GLN A 255 -11.80 12.23 -12.05
N ARG A 256 -12.21 12.45 -10.81
CA ARG A 256 -13.42 13.22 -10.47
C ARG A 256 -13.16 14.72 -10.72
N ALA A 257 -14.23 15.44 -11.02
CA ALA A 257 -14.17 16.90 -11.17
C ALA A 257 -13.74 17.59 -9.87
N ASP A 258 -14.27 17.12 -8.72
CA ASP A 258 -13.75 17.46 -7.40
C ASP A 258 -12.83 16.31 -6.93
N PRO A 259 -11.52 16.55 -6.78
CA PRO A 259 -10.57 15.49 -6.37
C PRO A 259 -10.78 15.02 -4.93
N SER A 260 -11.65 15.70 -4.15
CA SER A 260 -12.03 15.25 -2.81
C SER A 260 -13.20 14.26 -2.78
N ASP A 261 -13.86 14.03 -3.93
CA ASP A 261 -14.97 13.08 -4.02
C ASP A 261 -14.47 11.62 -4.00
N PRO A 262 -15.27 10.67 -3.48
CA PRO A 262 -14.94 9.26 -3.53
C PRO A 262 -14.66 8.74 -4.95
N PHE A 263 -13.64 7.89 -5.06
CA PHE A 263 -13.24 7.27 -6.32
C PHE A 263 -13.17 5.76 -6.20
N GLU A 264 -13.42 5.06 -7.31
CA GLU A 264 -13.47 3.60 -7.35
C GLU A 264 -12.06 3.01 -7.23
N SER A 265 -11.93 1.98 -6.39
CA SER A 265 -10.68 1.27 -6.14
C SER A 265 -10.86 -0.23 -6.43
N PRO A 266 -10.05 -0.85 -7.31
CA PRO A 266 -10.17 -2.27 -7.62
C PRO A 266 -9.90 -3.18 -6.42
N VAL A 267 -8.91 -2.83 -5.61
CA VAL A 267 -8.45 -3.63 -4.46
C VAL A 267 -8.18 -2.72 -3.26
N MET A 268 -8.68 -3.06 -2.08
CA MET A 268 -8.33 -2.35 -0.85
C MET A 268 -6.97 -2.81 -0.30
N ALA A 269 -6.32 -1.98 0.52
CA ALA A 269 -5.12 -2.39 1.26
C ALA A 269 -5.40 -3.52 2.27
N GLY A 270 -6.60 -3.52 2.88
CA GLY A 270 -7.11 -4.59 3.74
C GLY A 270 -7.36 -4.21 5.20
N GLY A 271 -6.48 -3.39 5.78
CA GLY A 271 -6.51 -3.03 7.21
C GLY A 271 -7.71 -2.21 7.65
N LEU A 272 -8.05 -1.21 6.84
CA LEU A 272 -8.94 -0.12 7.22
C LEU A 272 -10.08 -0.01 6.20
N PHE A 273 -11.30 -0.33 6.60
CA PHE A 273 -12.49 -0.20 5.76
C PHE A 273 -13.78 -0.22 6.58
N ALA A 274 -14.86 0.28 6.00
CA ALA A 274 -16.21 0.18 6.54
C ALA A 274 -17.15 -0.50 5.54
N VAL A 275 -18.08 -1.30 6.05
CA VAL A 275 -19.04 -2.08 5.26
C VAL A 275 -20.34 -2.25 6.03
N ASN A 276 -21.49 -2.20 5.34
CA ASN A 276 -22.75 -2.57 5.97
C ASN A 276 -22.69 -4.00 6.54
N ARG A 277 -23.14 -4.21 7.78
CA ARG A 277 -23.00 -5.48 8.48
C ARG A 277 -23.75 -6.62 7.80
N GLU A 278 -24.96 -6.36 7.31
CA GLU A 278 -25.76 -7.38 6.61
C GLU A 278 -25.09 -7.73 5.29
N TRP A 279 -24.63 -6.73 4.54
CA TRP A 279 -23.90 -6.95 3.29
C TRP A 279 -22.61 -7.75 3.49
N PHE A 280 -21.84 -7.49 4.55
CA PHE A 280 -20.64 -8.27 4.86
C PHE A 280 -20.95 -9.76 5.04
N TRP A 281 -22.07 -10.09 5.70
CA TRP A 281 -22.49 -11.48 5.91
C TRP A 281 -23.20 -12.10 4.70
N GLU A 282 -23.89 -11.31 3.88
CA GLU A 282 -24.37 -11.75 2.57
C GLU A 282 -23.21 -12.19 1.67
N LEU A 283 -22.07 -11.49 1.73
CA LEU A 283 -20.82 -11.88 1.06
C LEU A 283 -20.11 -13.08 1.73
N GLY A 284 -20.66 -13.62 2.81
CA GLY A 284 -20.07 -14.71 3.60
C GLY A 284 -18.86 -14.29 4.44
N GLY A 285 -18.64 -12.99 4.65
CA GLY A 285 -17.45 -12.45 5.30
C GLY A 285 -16.16 -12.81 4.57
N TYR A 286 -15.15 -13.23 5.32
CA TYR A 286 -13.89 -13.77 4.80
C TYR A 286 -13.92 -15.30 4.78
N ASP A 287 -13.15 -15.90 3.89
CA ASP A 287 -12.90 -17.34 3.88
C ASP A 287 -12.22 -17.76 5.20
N PRO A 288 -12.89 -18.55 6.05
CA PRO A 288 -12.34 -18.96 7.34
C PRO A 288 -11.14 -19.91 7.22
N GLY A 289 -10.86 -20.42 6.01
CA GLY A 289 -9.66 -21.22 5.72
C GLY A 289 -8.40 -20.39 5.49
N LEU A 290 -8.52 -19.05 5.41
CA LEU A 290 -7.37 -18.16 5.35
C LEU A 290 -6.71 -18.05 6.74
N GLU A 291 -5.41 -18.25 6.77
CA GLU A 291 -4.59 -18.24 7.99
C GLU A 291 -4.04 -16.85 8.31
N ILE A 292 -3.40 -16.73 9.48
CA ILE A 292 -2.64 -15.59 10.05
C ILE A 292 -2.71 -14.24 9.34
N TRP A 293 -2.21 -14.11 8.11
CA TRP A 293 -2.14 -12.85 7.39
C TRP A 293 -2.13 -13.04 5.86
N GLY A 294 -2.82 -12.16 5.15
CA GLY A 294 -2.74 -11.97 3.71
C GLY A 294 -3.72 -12.83 2.91
N GLY A 295 -4.25 -12.25 1.83
CA GLY A 295 -5.23 -12.85 0.94
C GLY A 295 -6.64 -12.30 1.14
N GLU A 296 -7.00 -11.94 2.37
CA GLU A 296 -8.35 -11.47 2.72
C GLU A 296 -8.73 -10.17 2.01
N GLN A 297 -7.75 -9.28 1.77
CA GLN A 297 -7.98 -8.03 1.06
C GLN A 297 -8.36 -8.29 -0.41
N TYR A 298 -7.76 -9.29 -1.05
CA TYR A 298 -8.10 -9.66 -2.43
C TYR A 298 -9.44 -10.35 -2.48
N GLU A 299 -9.68 -11.30 -1.57
CA GLU A 299 -10.94 -12.03 -1.50
C GLU A 299 -12.14 -11.09 -1.40
N ILE A 300 -12.13 -10.16 -0.43
CA ILE A 300 -13.27 -9.26 -0.23
C ILE A 300 -13.40 -8.23 -1.35
N SER A 301 -12.28 -7.79 -1.94
CA SER A 301 -12.27 -6.88 -3.10
C SER A 301 -12.92 -7.54 -4.32
N PHE A 302 -12.58 -8.80 -4.58
CA PHE A 302 -13.17 -9.56 -5.69
C PHE A 302 -14.66 -9.85 -5.42
N LYS A 303 -15.01 -10.26 -4.19
CA LYS A 303 -16.40 -10.47 -3.78
C LYS A 303 -17.25 -9.23 -4.02
N VAL A 304 -16.85 -8.07 -3.50
CA VAL A 304 -17.70 -6.86 -3.57
C VAL A 304 -17.94 -6.45 -5.02
N TRP A 305 -16.91 -6.45 -5.87
CA TRP A 305 -17.06 -6.07 -7.27
C TRP A 305 -17.81 -7.12 -8.09
N MET A 306 -17.41 -8.39 -8.01
CA MET A 306 -17.96 -9.44 -8.86
C MET A 306 -19.40 -9.80 -8.46
N CYS A 307 -19.79 -9.59 -7.20
CA CYS A 307 -21.10 -9.97 -6.67
C CYS A 307 -22.07 -8.79 -6.51
N GLY A 308 -21.83 -7.67 -7.19
CA GLY A 308 -22.82 -6.60 -7.39
C GLY A 308 -22.78 -5.43 -6.40
N GLY A 309 -21.69 -5.28 -5.65
CA GLY A 309 -21.37 -4.09 -4.86
C GLY A 309 -20.38 -3.17 -5.58
N GLY A 310 -19.79 -2.25 -4.81
CA GLY A 310 -18.70 -1.39 -5.28
C GLY A 310 -17.73 -1.07 -4.15
N MET A 311 -16.53 -0.61 -4.50
CA MET A 311 -15.50 -0.27 -3.53
C MET A 311 -14.90 1.10 -3.81
N PHE A 312 -14.87 1.96 -2.81
CA PHE A 312 -14.45 3.34 -2.95
C PHE A 312 -13.44 3.74 -1.90
N ASP A 313 -12.42 4.44 -2.35
CA ASP A 313 -11.51 5.20 -1.52
C ASP A 313 -12.12 6.61 -1.32
N VAL A 314 -12.16 7.08 -0.07
CA VAL A 314 -12.85 8.33 0.32
C VAL A 314 -11.82 9.39 0.76
N PRO A 315 -11.42 10.34 -0.12
CA PRO A 315 -10.34 11.30 0.18
C PRO A 315 -10.54 12.15 1.44
N CYS A 316 -11.79 12.44 1.79
CA CYS A 316 -12.13 13.22 2.99
C CYS A 316 -12.09 12.42 4.31
N SER A 317 -11.90 11.10 4.24
CA SER A 317 -11.63 10.26 5.41
C SER A 317 -10.16 9.85 5.39
N ARG A 318 -9.43 10.11 6.48
CA ARG A 318 -8.00 9.77 6.56
C ARG A 318 -7.67 9.13 7.89
N VAL A 319 -6.84 8.09 7.86
CA VAL A 319 -6.39 7.34 9.03
C VAL A 319 -4.91 7.05 8.87
N GLY A 320 -4.09 7.48 9.83
CA GLY A 320 -2.68 7.11 9.88
C GLY A 320 -2.51 5.67 10.33
N HIS A 321 -1.51 4.99 9.77
CA HIS A 321 -1.18 3.60 10.06
C HIS A 321 0.34 3.45 10.20
N ILE A 322 0.80 2.73 11.23
CA ILE A 322 2.23 2.45 11.41
C ILE A 322 2.67 1.31 10.48
N TYR A 323 3.40 1.63 9.41
CA TYR A 323 4.00 0.62 8.54
C TYR A 323 5.27 0.06 9.18
N ARG A 324 5.20 -1.16 9.72
CA ARG A 324 6.32 -1.80 10.43
C ARG A 324 7.56 -1.95 9.54
N LYS A 325 8.75 -1.77 10.12
CA LYS A 325 10.05 -2.08 9.49
C LYS A 325 10.18 -3.58 9.18
N TYR A 326 9.64 -4.43 10.05
CA TYR A 326 9.55 -5.88 9.87
C TYR A 326 8.40 -6.46 10.71
N VAL A 327 8.00 -7.70 10.42
CA VAL A 327 6.95 -8.41 11.19
C VAL A 327 7.57 -8.98 12.48
N PRO A 328 7.12 -8.55 13.68
CA PRO A 328 7.75 -8.94 14.94
C PRO A 328 7.22 -10.26 15.53
N TYR A 329 6.01 -10.67 15.14
CA TYR A 329 5.35 -11.84 15.72
C TYR A 329 5.73 -13.12 14.99
N LYS A 330 5.73 -14.23 15.74
CA LYS A 330 5.94 -15.56 15.19
C LYS A 330 4.69 -16.02 14.43
N VAL A 331 4.91 -16.57 13.25
CA VAL A 331 3.89 -17.27 12.47
C VAL A 331 3.97 -18.77 12.81
N PRO A 332 2.87 -19.45 13.19
CA PRO A 332 2.89 -20.87 13.50
C PRO A 332 3.42 -21.72 12.33
N SER A 333 4.20 -22.76 12.65
CA SER A 333 4.76 -23.68 11.65
C SER A 333 3.66 -24.30 10.78
N GLY A 334 3.90 -24.38 9.47
CA GLY A 334 2.94 -24.91 8.49
C GLY A 334 1.94 -23.89 7.95
N THR A 335 1.95 -22.66 8.47
CA THR A 335 1.19 -21.54 7.89
C THR A 335 1.88 -21.02 6.63
N SER A 336 1.12 -20.70 5.59
CA SER A 336 1.71 -20.14 4.37
C SER A 336 0.81 -19.10 3.70
N LEU A 337 1.35 -17.91 3.46
CA LEU A 337 0.74 -16.90 2.59
C LEU A 337 0.42 -17.49 1.21
N ALA A 338 1.26 -18.40 0.71
CA ALA A 338 1.02 -19.08 -0.56
C ALA A 338 -0.30 -19.88 -0.56
N ARG A 339 -0.64 -20.51 0.57
CA ARG A 339 -1.88 -21.26 0.69
C ARG A 339 -3.09 -20.34 0.65
N ASN A 340 -3.03 -19.23 1.40
CA ASN A 340 -4.09 -18.20 1.37
C ASN A 340 -4.30 -17.66 -0.04
N LEU A 341 -3.23 -17.22 -0.70
CA LEU A 341 -3.29 -16.70 -2.06
C LEU A 341 -3.82 -17.73 -3.06
N LYS A 342 -3.42 -19.01 -2.93
CA LYS A 342 -3.94 -20.07 -3.79
C LYS A 342 -5.44 -20.30 -3.56
N ARG A 343 -5.93 -20.28 -2.32
CA ARG A 343 -7.38 -20.39 -2.03
C ARG A 343 -8.18 -19.27 -2.70
N VAL A 344 -7.66 -18.03 -2.64
CA VAL A 344 -8.28 -16.89 -3.31
C VAL A 344 -8.25 -17.06 -4.83
N ALA A 345 -7.09 -17.40 -5.39
CA ALA A 345 -6.92 -17.59 -6.83
C ALA A 345 -7.86 -18.67 -7.40
N GLU A 346 -7.89 -19.85 -6.78
CA GLU A 346 -8.72 -20.99 -7.19
C GLU A 346 -10.23 -20.75 -7.03
N THR A 347 -10.62 -19.81 -6.18
CA THR A 347 -12.03 -19.50 -5.93
C THR A 347 -12.52 -18.36 -6.81
N TRP A 348 -11.70 -17.33 -7.03
CA TRP A 348 -12.15 -16.04 -7.56
C TRP A 348 -11.48 -15.62 -8.87
N MET A 349 -10.29 -16.15 -9.22
CA MET A 349 -9.48 -15.60 -10.33
C MET A 349 -9.61 -16.36 -11.66
N ASP A 350 -10.40 -17.43 -11.70
CA ASP A 350 -10.66 -18.22 -12.91
C ASP A 350 -9.36 -18.58 -13.68
N GLU A 351 -9.32 -18.41 -14.99
CA GLU A 351 -8.14 -18.68 -15.82
C GLU A 351 -6.92 -17.81 -15.47
N PHE A 352 -7.12 -16.67 -14.80
CA PHE A 352 -6.03 -15.76 -14.46
C PHE A 352 -5.17 -16.24 -13.30
N ALA A 353 -5.63 -17.24 -12.52
CA ALA A 353 -4.80 -17.92 -11.52
C ALA A 353 -3.52 -18.51 -12.15
N GLU A 354 -3.58 -18.89 -13.43
CA GLU A 354 -2.45 -19.43 -14.18
C GLU A 354 -1.27 -18.44 -14.27
N TYR A 355 -1.53 -17.14 -14.37
CA TYR A 355 -0.47 -16.12 -14.43
C TYR A 355 0.31 -15.99 -13.11
N ILE A 356 -0.31 -16.37 -11.99
CA ILE A 356 0.38 -16.50 -10.69
C ILE A 356 1.28 -17.74 -10.73
N TYR A 357 0.75 -18.86 -11.20
CA TYR A 357 1.47 -20.14 -11.21
C TYR A 357 2.65 -20.16 -12.18
N GLN A 358 2.63 -19.34 -13.23
CA GLN A 358 3.79 -19.13 -14.11
C GLN A 358 4.96 -18.45 -13.39
N ARG A 359 4.68 -17.60 -12.38
CA ARG A 359 5.68 -16.88 -11.59
C ARG A 359 6.07 -17.62 -10.31
N ARG A 360 5.14 -18.42 -9.78
CA ARG A 360 5.31 -19.27 -8.60
C ARG A 360 4.91 -20.71 -8.88
N PRO A 361 5.73 -21.48 -9.62
CA PRO A 361 5.39 -22.85 -10.04
C PRO A 361 5.06 -23.79 -8.87
N GLU A 362 5.65 -23.55 -7.70
CA GLU A 362 5.38 -24.31 -6.48
C GLU A 362 3.92 -24.24 -6.03
N TYR A 363 3.16 -23.22 -6.47
CA TYR A 363 1.75 -23.09 -6.14
C TYR A 363 0.92 -24.18 -6.82
N ARG A 364 1.35 -24.76 -7.94
CA ARG A 364 0.57 -25.80 -8.66
C ARG A 364 0.30 -27.02 -7.81
N HIS A 365 1.33 -27.48 -7.10
CA HIS A 365 1.28 -28.69 -6.27
C HIS A 365 0.93 -28.41 -4.80
N LEU A 366 0.79 -27.14 -4.41
CA LEU A 366 0.37 -26.74 -3.07
C LEU A 366 -1.11 -27.08 -2.84
N SER A 367 -1.44 -27.77 -1.75
CA SER A 367 -2.84 -28.03 -1.39
C SER A 367 -3.54 -26.74 -0.93
N THR A 368 -4.73 -26.47 -1.44
CA THR A 368 -5.59 -25.38 -0.96
C THR A 368 -6.32 -25.72 0.33
N GLY A 369 -6.34 -26.99 0.75
CA GLY A 369 -7.40 -27.52 1.60
C GLY A 369 -8.76 -27.50 0.89
N ASP A 370 -9.84 -27.68 1.63
CA ASP A 370 -11.19 -27.65 1.07
C ASP A 370 -11.66 -26.20 0.79
N ILE A 371 -12.08 -25.95 -0.45
CA ILE A 371 -12.63 -24.68 -0.94
C ILE A 371 -14.05 -24.85 -1.49
N SER A 372 -14.69 -26.01 -1.30
CA SER A 372 -16.00 -26.32 -1.86
C SER A 372 -17.07 -25.33 -1.41
N ALA A 373 -17.10 -24.99 -0.11
CA ALA A 373 -18.03 -24.00 0.43
C ALA A 373 -17.84 -22.60 -0.19
N GLN A 374 -16.60 -22.19 -0.46
CA GLN A 374 -16.30 -20.89 -1.07
C GLN A 374 -16.72 -20.85 -2.54
N LYS A 375 -16.49 -21.95 -3.29
CA LYS A 375 -16.96 -22.08 -4.68
C LYS A 375 -18.49 -22.10 -4.77
N GLU A 376 -19.18 -22.76 -3.84
CA GLU A 376 -20.65 -22.75 -3.79
C GLU A 376 -21.20 -21.37 -3.42
N LEU A 377 -20.57 -20.66 -2.47
CA LEU A 377 -20.94 -19.28 -2.14
C LEU A 377 -20.88 -18.37 -3.38
N ARG A 378 -19.78 -18.43 -4.15
CA ARG A 378 -19.63 -17.65 -5.40
C ARG A 378 -20.74 -17.95 -6.41
N LYS A 379 -21.12 -19.23 -6.58
CA LYS A 379 -22.23 -19.63 -7.46
C LYS A 379 -23.57 -19.10 -6.96
N HIS A 380 -23.83 -19.23 -5.66
CA HIS A 380 -25.08 -18.80 -5.02
C HIS A 380 -25.31 -17.29 -5.18
N LEU A 381 -24.25 -16.50 -4.99
CA LEU A 381 -24.27 -15.04 -5.16
C LEU A 381 -24.37 -14.59 -6.62
N LYS A 382 -24.29 -15.52 -7.59
CA LYS A 382 -24.36 -15.24 -9.04
C LYS A 382 -23.34 -14.19 -9.48
N CYS A 383 -22.13 -14.29 -8.94
CA CYS A 383 -21.07 -13.33 -9.22
C CYS A 383 -20.62 -13.42 -10.68
N LYS A 384 -20.14 -12.29 -11.21
CA LYS A 384 -19.48 -12.20 -12.52
C LYS A 384 -18.16 -12.98 -12.52
N ASP A 385 -17.60 -13.21 -13.70
CA ASP A 385 -16.29 -13.83 -13.85
C ASP A 385 -15.14 -12.85 -13.59
N PHE A 386 -13.94 -13.38 -13.37
CA PHE A 386 -12.76 -12.55 -13.11
C PHE A 386 -12.33 -11.77 -14.34
N LYS A 387 -12.63 -12.29 -15.53
CA LYS A 387 -12.43 -11.58 -16.79
C LYS A 387 -13.21 -10.26 -16.82
N TRP A 388 -14.46 -10.25 -16.38
CA TRP A 388 -15.23 -9.02 -16.21
C TRP A 388 -14.57 -8.08 -15.21
N PHE A 389 -14.09 -8.59 -14.06
CA PHE A 389 -13.39 -7.75 -13.08
C PHE A 389 -12.16 -7.07 -13.71
N MET A 390 -11.32 -7.83 -14.42
CA MET A 390 -10.14 -7.28 -15.09
C MET A 390 -10.49 -6.33 -16.23
N ALA A 391 -11.61 -6.51 -16.93
CA ALA A 391 -11.99 -5.68 -18.07
C ALA A 391 -12.79 -4.41 -17.68
N ALA A 392 -13.59 -4.47 -16.61
CA ALA A 392 -14.50 -3.39 -16.23
C ALA A 392 -13.99 -2.59 -15.02
N VAL A 393 -13.34 -3.25 -14.06
CA VAL A 393 -12.92 -2.64 -12.79
C VAL A 393 -11.43 -2.34 -12.77
N ALA A 394 -10.60 -3.34 -13.11
CA ALA A 394 -9.15 -3.33 -13.00
C ALA A 394 -8.44 -3.23 -14.37
N TRP A 395 -9.08 -2.58 -15.35
CA TRP A 395 -8.62 -2.51 -16.75
C TRP A 395 -7.27 -1.78 -16.93
N ASP A 396 -6.92 -0.93 -15.97
CA ASP A 396 -5.68 -0.18 -15.89
C ASP A 396 -4.53 -0.99 -15.26
N VAL A 397 -4.83 -2.05 -14.50
CA VAL A 397 -3.81 -2.87 -13.84
C VAL A 397 -2.84 -3.51 -14.85
N PRO A 398 -3.27 -4.13 -15.97
CA PRO A 398 -2.36 -4.70 -16.96
C PRO A 398 -1.41 -3.69 -17.64
N LYS A 399 -1.72 -2.39 -17.62
CA LYS A 399 -0.79 -1.35 -18.12
C LYS A 399 0.48 -1.28 -17.28
N TYR A 400 0.33 -1.52 -15.97
CA TYR A 400 1.44 -1.51 -15.03
C TYR A 400 1.94 -2.92 -14.73
N TYR A 401 1.09 -3.93 -14.67
CA TYR A 401 1.46 -5.29 -14.33
C TYR A 401 0.78 -6.25 -15.31
N PRO A 402 1.32 -6.38 -16.54
CA PRO A 402 0.70 -7.21 -17.57
C PRO A 402 0.78 -8.70 -17.16
N PRO A 403 -0.29 -9.48 -17.41
CA PRO A 403 -0.29 -10.91 -17.11
C PRO A 403 0.84 -11.65 -17.80
N VAL A 404 1.11 -11.28 -19.07
CA VAL A 404 2.27 -11.71 -19.85
C VAL A 404 3.12 -10.49 -20.12
N GLU A 405 4.35 -10.49 -19.61
CA GLU A 405 5.26 -9.36 -19.81
C GLU A 405 5.77 -9.32 -21.25
N PRO A 406 5.82 -8.14 -21.89
CA PRO A 406 6.44 -7.99 -23.20
C PRO A 406 7.93 -8.39 -23.16
N PRO A 407 8.50 -8.86 -24.29
CA PRO A 407 9.90 -9.25 -24.35
C PRO A 407 10.84 -8.07 -24.05
N PRO A 408 12.02 -8.33 -23.44
CA PRO A 408 13.01 -7.29 -23.20
C PRO A 408 13.62 -6.77 -24.51
N ALA A 409 14.18 -5.56 -24.44
CA ALA A 409 14.86 -4.94 -25.56
C ALA A 409 16.31 -5.43 -25.72
N ALA A 410 16.98 -5.72 -24.62
CA ALA A 410 18.32 -6.31 -24.59
C ALA A 410 18.57 -7.05 -23.26
N TRP A 411 19.47 -8.02 -23.23
CA TRP A 411 19.86 -8.73 -22.00
C TRP A 411 21.24 -9.37 -22.10
N GLY A 412 21.76 -9.81 -20.94
CA GLY A 412 23.08 -10.43 -20.80
C GLY A 412 24.10 -9.48 -20.18
N GLU A 413 25.38 -9.68 -20.49
CA GLU A 413 26.42 -8.74 -20.04
C GLU A 413 26.33 -7.39 -20.76
N ILE A 414 26.73 -6.32 -20.06
CA ILE A 414 26.89 -4.98 -20.62
C ILE A 414 28.39 -4.67 -20.63
N ARG A 415 29.01 -4.73 -21.81
CA ARG A 415 30.45 -4.53 -21.99
C ARG A 415 30.75 -3.12 -22.52
N ASN A 416 31.70 -2.42 -21.92
CA ASN A 416 32.19 -1.14 -22.42
C ASN A 416 33.24 -1.34 -23.52
N VAL A 417 33.16 -0.56 -24.61
CA VAL A 417 34.07 -0.69 -25.76
C VAL A 417 35.50 -0.28 -25.41
N ALA A 418 35.72 0.89 -24.79
CA ALA A 418 37.06 1.38 -24.47
C ALA A 418 37.76 0.55 -23.39
N ALA A 419 37.05 0.21 -22.31
CA ALA A 419 37.63 -0.49 -21.17
C ALA A 419 37.81 -2.00 -21.42
N ASN A 420 37.00 -2.58 -22.32
CA ASN A 420 36.80 -4.04 -22.43
C ASN A 420 36.50 -4.69 -21.06
N LEU A 421 35.73 -3.97 -20.23
CA LEU A 421 35.23 -4.40 -18.93
C LEU A 421 33.71 -4.44 -18.94
N CYS A 422 33.12 -5.21 -18.03
CA CYS A 422 31.68 -5.38 -17.92
C CYS A 422 31.13 -4.61 -16.73
N VAL A 423 29.90 -4.13 -16.83
CA VAL A 423 29.15 -3.60 -15.69
C VAL A 423 28.97 -4.70 -14.65
N ASP A 424 29.19 -4.38 -13.38
CA ASP A 424 29.03 -5.28 -12.25
C ASP A 424 28.33 -4.53 -11.11
N SER A 425 27.20 -5.06 -10.66
CA SER A 425 26.42 -4.50 -9.55
C SER A 425 26.84 -5.02 -8.18
N LYS A 426 27.75 -6.01 -8.11
CA LYS A 426 28.24 -6.64 -6.89
C LYS A 426 27.13 -7.19 -5.96
N HIS A 427 26.00 -7.60 -6.52
CA HIS A 427 24.78 -7.94 -5.77
C HIS A 427 24.30 -6.83 -4.82
N GLY A 428 24.61 -5.57 -5.14
CA GLY A 428 24.23 -4.40 -4.36
C GLY A 428 22.72 -4.25 -4.19
N ALA A 429 22.33 -3.47 -3.18
CA ALA A 429 20.96 -3.03 -2.94
C ALA A 429 20.81 -1.54 -3.25
N THR A 430 19.68 -0.95 -2.89
CA THR A 430 19.40 0.49 -3.03
C THR A 430 20.55 1.35 -2.52
N GLY A 431 21.00 2.30 -3.35
CA GLY A 431 22.14 3.19 -3.11
C GLY A 431 23.50 2.67 -3.57
N THR A 432 23.61 1.42 -4.03
CA THR A 432 24.89 0.87 -4.49
C THR A 432 25.27 1.44 -5.85
N GLU A 433 26.47 2.03 -5.96
CA GLU A 433 27.03 2.48 -7.23
C GLU A 433 27.44 1.31 -8.13
N LEU A 434 27.12 1.43 -9.42
CA LEU A 434 27.58 0.49 -10.44
C LEU A 434 29.06 0.70 -10.74
N ARG A 435 29.77 -0.41 -11.02
CA ARG A 435 31.20 -0.40 -11.31
C ARG A 435 31.51 -1.23 -12.54
N LEU A 436 32.72 -1.04 -13.06
CA LEU A 436 33.29 -1.94 -14.06
C LEU A 436 34.07 -3.05 -13.36
N ASP A 437 34.03 -4.26 -13.90
CA ASP A 437 34.96 -5.31 -13.52
C ASP A 437 35.31 -6.21 -14.71
N VAL A 438 36.30 -7.09 -14.51
CA VAL A 438 36.66 -8.10 -15.50
C VAL A 438 35.42 -8.91 -15.83
N CYS A 439 35.12 -9.05 -17.13
CA CYS A 439 33.97 -9.80 -17.59
C CYS A 439 34.08 -11.27 -17.12
N VAL A 440 33.02 -11.81 -16.51
CA VAL A 440 33.00 -13.19 -15.98
C VAL A 440 33.32 -14.23 -17.07
N LYS A 441 32.91 -13.96 -18.30
CA LYS A 441 33.19 -14.82 -19.47
C LYS A 441 34.65 -14.78 -19.91
N ASP A 442 35.40 -13.75 -19.54
CA ASP A 442 36.79 -13.52 -19.93
C ASP A 442 37.79 -14.00 -18.86
N GLY A 443 37.33 -14.79 -17.88
CA GLY A 443 38.19 -15.44 -16.89
C GLY A 443 38.24 -14.78 -15.52
N SER A 444 37.25 -13.94 -15.16
CA SER A 444 37.12 -13.50 -13.75
C SER A 444 36.88 -14.72 -12.84
N GLU A 445 37.35 -14.65 -11.58
CA GLU A 445 36.96 -15.65 -10.60
C GLU A 445 35.44 -15.63 -10.42
N ARG A 446 34.78 -16.77 -10.61
CA ARG A 446 33.34 -16.92 -10.38
C ARG A 446 33.05 -16.93 -8.88
N THR A 447 33.16 -15.77 -8.24
CA THR A 447 32.76 -15.58 -6.86
C THR A 447 31.28 -15.19 -6.80
N TRP A 448 30.63 -15.49 -5.67
CA TRP A 448 29.26 -15.06 -5.37
C TRP A 448 29.06 -13.54 -5.36
N SER A 449 30.14 -12.77 -5.46
CA SER A 449 30.07 -11.31 -5.50
C SER A 449 29.74 -10.76 -6.88
N HIS A 450 30.03 -11.46 -7.99
CA HIS A 450 29.84 -10.91 -9.34
C HIS A 450 28.39 -11.01 -9.81
N GLU A 451 27.80 -9.88 -10.19
CA GLU A 451 26.49 -9.81 -10.82
C GLU A 451 26.63 -8.96 -12.09
N GLN A 452 26.82 -9.63 -13.23
CA GLN A 452 27.10 -8.98 -14.53
C GLN A 452 26.02 -9.27 -15.58
N LEU A 453 24.90 -9.89 -15.18
CA LEU A 453 23.76 -10.10 -16.07
C LEU A 453 22.74 -9.01 -15.82
N PHE A 454 22.32 -8.34 -16.89
CA PHE A 454 21.32 -7.30 -16.84
C PHE A 454 20.26 -7.52 -17.91
N THR A 455 19.08 -6.95 -17.67
CA THR A 455 17.96 -6.92 -18.60
C THR A 455 17.52 -5.49 -18.82
N PHE A 456 17.49 -5.05 -20.07
CA PHE A 456 16.81 -3.83 -20.49
C PHE A 456 15.34 -4.17 -20.78
N GLY A 457 14.50 -3.93 -19.79
CA GLY A 457 13.14 -4.43 -19.71
C GLY A 457 12.14 -3.67 -20.58
N TRP A 458 10.93 -4.20 -20.67
CA TRP A 458 9.86 -3.62 -21.47
C TRP A 458 9.36 -2.26 -20.95
N ARG A 459 9.73 -1.89 -19.70
CA ARG A 459 9.43 -0.60 -19.08
C ARG A 459 10.45 0.47 -19.37
N GLU A 460 11.43 0.17 -20.23
CA GLU A 460 12.52 1.08 -20.57
C GLU A 460 13.42 1.41 -19.36
N ASP A 461 13.58 0.41 -18.48
CA ASP A 461 14.46 0.38 -17.30
C ASP A 461 15.49 -0.75 -17.41
N ILE A 462 16.65 -0.61 -16.75
CA ILE A 462 17.73 -1.62 -16.75
C ILE A 462 17.85 -2.21 -15.35
N ARG A 463 17.82 -3.56 -15.26
CA ARG A 463 17.80 -4.29 -13.98
C ARG A 463 18.83 -5.41 -13.95
N PRO A 464 19.41 -5.73 -12.79
CA PRO A 464 20.22 -6.94 -12.64
C PRO A 464 19.36 -8.21 -12.77
N GLY A 465 19.95 -9.26 -13.34
CA GLY A 465 19.34 -10.57 -13.56
C GLY A 465 18.88 -10.83 -15.00
N GLU A 466 18.59 -12.10 -15.27
CA GLU A 466 18.02 -12.54 -16.55
C GLU A 466 16.57 -12.07 -16.72
N PRO A 467 16.03 -12.01 -17.95
CA PRO A 467 14.69 -11.45 -18.20
C PRO A 467 13.56 -12.05 -17.38
N LEU A 468 13.63 -13.34 -17.04
CA LEU A 468 12.62 -14.04 -16.23
C LEU A 468 12.85 -13.93 -14.72
N HIS A 469 14.04 -13.49 -14.30
CA HIS A 469 14.49 -13.49 -12.90
C HIS A 469 15.11 -12.13 -12.52
N SER A 470 14.65 -11.04 -13.13
CA SER A 470 15.17 -9.70 -12.84
C SER A 470 14.91 -9.33 -11.38
N ARG A 471 15.89 -8.70 -10.73
CA ARG A 471 15.74 -8.15 -9.38
C ARG A 471 14.90 -6.87 -9.44
N LYS A 472 14.35 -6.48 -8.28
CA LYS A 472 13.52 -5.26 -8.13
C LYS A 472 14.35 -3.98 -7.98
N PHE A 473 15.60 -3.98 -8.46
CA PHE A 473 16.49 -2.84 -8.48
C PHE A 473 16.75 -2.38 -9.91
N CYS A 474 16.70 -1.09 -10.14
CA CYS A 474 16.83 -0.43 -11.43
C CYS A 474 18.04 0.50 -11.43
N PHE A 475 18.65 0.70 -12.60
CA PHE A 475 19.65 1.75 -12.79
C PHE A 475 18.99 3.11 -12.57
N ASP A 476 19.54 3.90 -11.67
CA ASP A 476 19.02 5.19 -11.24
C ASP A 476 20.13 6.26 -11.30
N ALA A 477 19.83 7.39 -11.94
CA ALA A 477 20.76 8.51 -12.06
C ALA A 477 20.07 9.84 -11.70
N VAL A 478 20.69 10.59 -10.79
CA VAL A 478 20.11 11.83 -10.23
C VAL A 478 20.46 13.05 -11.09
N SER A 479 21.64 13.08 -11.71
CA SER A 479 22.08 14.23 -12.49
C SER A 479 22.91 13.83 -13.71
N HIS A 480 23.27 14.82 -14.53
CA HIS A 480 24.11 14.62 -15.71
C HIS A 480 25.59 14.35 -15.39
N SER A 481 25.97 14.33 -14.11
CA SER A 481 27.34 14.09 -13.63
C SER A 481 27.40 13.14 -12.43
N SER A 482 26.27 12.54 -12.03
CA SER A 482 26.20 11.64 -10.88
C SER A 482 26.73 10.24 -11.23
N PRO A 483 27.13 9.42 -10.24
CA PRO A 483 27.23 7.98 -10.46
C PRO A 483 25.86 7.41 -10.89
N VAL A 484 25.90 6.22 -11.50
CA VAL A 484 24.70 5.41 -11.72
C VAL A 484 24.61 4.43 -10.55
N THR A 485 23.46 4.40 -9.87
CA THR A 485 23.24 3.55 -8.71
C THR A 485 22.13 2.54 -8.97
N LEU A 486 22.04 1.51 -8.13
CA LEU A 486 20.85 0.70 -8.01
C LEU A 486 19.87 1.37 -7.06
N TYR A 487 18.60 1.49 -7.47
CA TYR A 487 17.50 1.97 -6.62
C TYR A 487 16.26 1.09 -6.82
N ASP A 488 15.33 1.10 -5.86
CA ASP A 488 14.08 0.34 -5.98
C ASP A 488 13.32 0.75 -7.26
N CYS A 489 12.94 -0.24 -8.07
CA CYS A 489 12.26 0.02 -9.33
C CYS A 489 10.86 0.60 -9.09
N HIS A 490 10.58 1.77 -9.68
CA HIS A 490 9.26 2.42 -9.55
C HIS A 490 8.43 2.41 -10.84
N GLY A 491 9.03 2.15 -12.01
CA GLY A 491 8.31 2.00 -13.28
C GLY A 491 7.62 3.27 -13.79
N MET A 492 8.07 4.45 -13.37
CA MET A 492 7.46 5.76 -13.72
C MET A 492 8.22 6.53 -14.79
N LYS A 493 9.16 5.89 -15.51
CA LYS A 493 9.98 6.51 -16.59
C LYS A 493 10.68 7.84 -16.22
N GLY A 494 11.08 8.01 -14.96
CA GLY A 494 11.85 9.15 -14.47
C GLY A 494 13.36 8.90 -14.55
N ASN A 495 14.04 9.07 -13.42
CA ASN A 495 15.47 8.79 -13.18
C ASN A 495 15.89 7.33 -13.44
N GLN A 496 14.94 6.45 -13.78
CA GLN A 496 15.14 5.06 -14.19
C GLN A 496 14.85 4.82 -15.69
N HIS A 497 14.69 5.88 -16.48
CA HIS A 497 14.32 5.79 -17.88
C HIS A 497 15.53 5.88 -18.81
N TRP A 498 15.78 4.78 -19.50
CA TRP A 498 16.93 4.62 -20.37
C TRP A 498 16.51 4.41 -21.83
N SER A 499 17.33 4.88 -22.75
CA SER A 499 17.22 4.57 -24.17
C SER A 499 18.55 4.02 -24.67
N TYR A 500 18.52 2.85 -25.29
CA TYR A 500 19.70 2.28 -25.95
C TYR A 500 19.66 2.61 -27.44
N ARG A 501 20.57 3.48 -27.87
CA ARG A 501 20.59 4.10 -29.20
C ARG A 501 21.45 3.31 -30.20
N LYS A 502 21.30 3.63 -31.49
CA LYS A 502 22.06 2.97 -32.59
C LYS A 502 23.58 3.20 -32.50
N ASP A 503 23.99 4.29 -31.88
CA ASP A 503 25.39 4.63 -31.57
C ASP A 503 25.94 3.87 -30.35
N LYS A 504 25.18 2.92 -29.79
CA LYS A 504 25.51 2.11 -28.61
C LYS A 504 25.62 2.92 -27.31
N THR A 505 25.06 4.13 -27.28
CA THR A 505 24.97 4.91 -26.05
C THR A 505 23.75 4.49 -25.22
N LEU A 506 23.92 4.52 -23.89
CA LEU A 506 22.84 4.44 -22.91
C LEU A 506 22.45 5.86 -22.52
N PHE A 507 21.43 6.39 -23.19
CA PHE A 507 20.93 7.74 -22.99
C PHE A 507 19.92 7.79 -21.84
N HIS A 508 20.11 8.76 -20.95
CA HIS A 508 19.20 9.05 -19.86
C HIS A 508 18.36 10.29 -20.22
N ALA A 509 17.07 10.07 -20.47
CA ALA A 509 16.19 11.12 -21.00
C ALA A 509 16.03 12.29 -20.03
N VAL A 510 15.93 12.02 -18.73
CA VAL A 510 15.66 13.04 -17.69
C VAL A 510 16.82 14.01 -17.52
N SER A 511 18.07 13.53 -17.57
CA SER A 511 19.25 14.40 -17.44
C SER A 511 19.85 14.84 -18.78
N SER A 512 19.32 14.36 -19.90
CA SER A 512 19.85 14.61 -21.25
C SER A 512 21.35 14.28 -21.38
N SER A 513 21.78 13.20 -20.74
CA SER A 513 23.18 12.77 -20.64
C SER A 513 23.30 11.26 -20.89
N CYS A 514 24.52 10.77 -21.04
CA CYS A 514 24.80 9.37 -21.37
C CYS A 514 25.65 8.72 -20.28
N ILE A 515 25.53 7.40 -20.12
CA ILE A 515 26.44 6.63 -19.26
C ILE A 515 27.84 6.65 -19.87
N ASP A 516 28.81 7.06 -19.06
CA ASP A 516 30.24 7.10 -19.35
C ASP A 516 31.01 6.31 -18.28
N CYS A 517 32.30 6.09 -18.51
CA CYS A 517 33.15 5.38 -17.56
C CYS A 517 34.56 5.94 -17.50
N ASN A 518 35.22 5.66 -16.37
CA ASN A 518 36.67 5.84 -16.22
C ASN A 518 37.30 4.45 -16.12
N PRO A 519 37.98 3.96 -17.19
CA PRO A 519 38.59 2.63 -17.21
C PRO A 519 39.65 2.42 -16.11
N ALA A 520 40.41 3.46 -15.76
CA ALA A 520 41.48 3.38 -14.76
C ALA A 520 40.93 3.22 -13.34
N GLU A 521 39.83 3.93 -13.03
CA GLU A 521 39.18 3.86 -11.71
C GLU A 521 38.07 2.79 -11.64
N LYS A 522 37.74 2.15 -12.76
CA LYS A 522 36.61 1.22 -12.90
C LYS A 522 35.26 1.81 -12.46
N LYS A 523 35.06 3.12 -12.64
CA LYS A 523 33.84 3.84 -12.25
C LYS A 523 32.91 4.08 -13.42
N ILE A 524 31.61 4.11 -13.14
CA ILE A 524 30.54 4.44 -14.09
C ILE A 524 29.83 5.70 -13.59
N PHE A 525 29.60 6.66 -14.47
CA PHE A 525 28.97 7.94 -14.14
C PHE A 525 28.25 8.52 -15.36
N MET A 526 27.40 9.52 -15.13
CA MET A 526 26.74 10.27 -16.19
C MET A 526 27.66 11.34 -16.75
N ASN A 527 27.63 11.58 -18.06
CA ASN A 527 28.37 12.66 -18.70
C ASN A 527 27.64 13.17 -19.96
N ARG A 528 28.09 14.30 -20.52
CA ARG A 528 27.58 14.79 -21.81
C ARG A 528 27.74 13.72 -22.88
N CYS A 529 26.67 13.46 -23.62
CA CYS A 529 26.67 12.47 -24.69
C CYS A 529 27.65 12.84 -25.81
N ASP A 530 28.52 11.88 -26.16
CA ASP A 530 29.39 11.88 -27.32
C ASP A 530 29.28 10.52 -28.04
N PRO A 531 28.55 10.45 -29.17
CA PRO A 531 28.36 9.21 -29.93
C PRO A 531 29.65 8.56 -30.43
N LEU A 532 30.74 9.34 -30.54
CA LEU A 532 32.04 8.87 -31.02
C LEU A 532 32.94 8.37 -29.88
N SER A 533 32.60 8.66 -28.63
CA SER A 533 33.41 8.25 -27.48
C SER A 533 33.25 6.76 -27.18
N GLU A 534 34.34 6.00 -27.29
CA GLU A 534 34.34 4.57 -26.95
C GLU A 534 34.06 4.30 -25.47
N THR A 535 34.30 5.27 -24.57
CA THR A 535 33.96 5.12 -23.14
C THR A 535 32.46 5.23 -22.88
N GLN A 536 31.68 5.74 -23.84
CA GLN A 536 30.22 5.85 -23.79
C GLN A 536 29.51 4.81 -24.67
N GLN A 537 30.25 3.93 -25.34
CA GLN A 537 29.70 2.85 -26.14
C GLN A 537 29.61 1.56 -25.32
N TRP A 538 28.41 1.02 -25.21
CA TRP A 538 28.06 -0.15 -24.41
C TRP A 538 27.46 -1.24 -25.29
N ILE A 539 27.89 -2.48 -25.14
CA ILE A 539 27.43 -3.62 -25.93
C ILE A 539 26.69 -4.58 -25.01
N PHE A 540 25.41 -4.78 -25.29
CA PHE A 540 24.65 -5.91 -24.72
C PHE A 540 24.96 -7.20 -25.47
N GLU A 541 25.00 -8.31 -24.76
CA GLU A 541 25.18 -9.64 -25.34
C GLU A 541 24.06 -10.03 -26.33
N HIS A 542 22.80 -9.77 -25.95
CA HIS A 542 21.64 -10.07 -26.76
C HIS A 542 20.77 -8.83 -26.94
N ILE A 543 20.25 -8.64 -28.15
CA ILE A 543 19.45 -7.48 -28.53
C ILE A 543 18.22 -7.94 -29.33
N ASN A 544 17.06 -7.35 -29.03
CA ASN A 544 15.85 -7.43 -29.83
C ASN A 544 15.64 -6.10 -30.57
N THR A 545 16.13 -6.02 -31.81
CA THR A 545 16.11 -4.79 -32.62
C THR A 545 14.69 -4.24 -32.81
N THR A 546 13.70 -5.12 -33.00
CA THR A 546 12.30 -4.71 -33.18
C THR A 546 11.75 -3.95 -31.97
N VAL A 547 12.11 -4.39 -30.75
CA VAL A 547 11.70 -3.72 -29.51
C VAL A 547 12.46 -2.40 -29.33
N LEU A 548 13.77 -2.39 -29.59
CA LEU A 548 14.59 -1.18 -29.50
C LEU A 548 14.14 -0.08 -30.46
N GLU A 549 13.79 -0.43 -31.71
CA GLU A 549 13.28 0.54 -32.69
C GLU A 549 11.94 1.14 -32.24
N LYS A 550 11.08 0.34 -31.61
CA LYS A 550 9.82 0.81 -31.02
C LYS A 550 10.05 1.78 -29.86
N PHE A 551 11.03 1.53 -29.00
CA PHE A 551 11.36 2.44 -27.89
C PHE A 551 11.91 3.76 -28.39
N ASN A 552 12.86 3.71 -29.32
CA ASN A 552 13.51 4.92 -29.85
C ASN A 552 12.57 5.79 -30.71
N SER A 553 11.60 5.18 -31.41
CA SER A 553 10.59 5.94 -32.17
C SER A 553 9.61 6.69 -31.25
N ASN A 554 9.16 6.06 -30.17
CA ASN A 554 8.31 6.71 -29.17
C ASN A 554 9.02 7.81 -28.37
N ALA A 555 10.35 7.75 -28.23
CA ALA A 555 11.13 8.81 -27.57
C ALA A 555 11.33 10.06 -28.47
N SER A 556 11.01 9.97 -29.77
CA SER A 556 11.16 11.06 -30.75
C SER A 556 9.86 11.83 -31.00
N SER A 557 8.76 11.41 -30.38
CA SER A 557 7.42 12.02 -30.40
C SER A 557 7.06 12.56 -29.03
#